data_AF-A0A926H9K8-F1
#
_entry.id   AF-A0A926H9K8-F1
#
_cell.length_a   1.000
_cell.length_b   1.000
_cell.length_c   1.000
_cell.angle_alpha   90.00
_cell.angle_beta   90.00
_cell.angle_gamma   90.00
#
_symmetry.space_group_name_H-M   'P 1'
#
loop_
_entity.id
_entity.type
_entity.pdbx_description
1 polymer ?
#
loop_
_entity_poly.entity_id
_entity_poly.type
_entity_poly.pdbx_seq_one_letter_code
_entity_poly.pdbx_strand_id
1 'polypeptide(L)' 'AAYPSMQGIYFFGDYCSGQMWGLQQTSGVWAQRELFQSGLSISSFGEDEVGELYLTDLRSNGLYRLAAAAS' A
#
# COMPACT_ATOMS: atom_id res chain seq x y z
N ALA A 1 -13.77 -7.89 -0.76
CA ALA A 1 -12.37 -7.52 -1.00
C ALA A 1 -11.55 -8.76 -1.30
N ALA A 2 -10.73 -8.72 -2.34
CA ALA A 2 -9.82 -9.81 -2.70
C ALA A 2 -8.79 -10.15 -1.60
N TYR A 3 -8.47 -9.19 -0.72
CA TYR A 3 -7.49 -9.36 0.37
C TYR A 3 -8.07 -8.97 1.74
N PRO A 4 -8.76 -9.90 2.45
CA PRO A 4 -9.29 -9.63 3.78
C PRO A 4 -8.26 -9.16 4.82
N SER A 5 -7.01 -9.62 4.70
CA SER A 5 -5.89 -9.24 5.58
C SER A 5 -5.46 -7.77 5.44
N MET A 6 -5.88 -7.08 4.38
CA MET A 6 -5.54 -5.67 4.13
C MET A 6 -6.62 -4.71 4.65
N GLN A 7 -7.76 -5.21 5.12
CA GLN A 7 -8.87 -4.36 5.56
C GLN A 7 -8.53 -3.56 6.82
N GLY A 8 -8.89 -2.28 6.81
CA GLY A 8 -8.65 -1.36 7.93
C GLY A 8 -7.20 -0.88 8.06
N ILE A 9 -6.33 -1.20 7.09
CA ILE A 9 -4.97 -0.68 7.02
C ILE A 9 -4.93 0.56 6.13
N TYR A 10 -4.37 1.64 6.63
CA TYR A 10 -4.02 2.81 5.86
C TYR A 10 -2.64 2.61 5.25
N PHE A 11 -2.58 2.49 3.92
CA PHE A 11 -1.32 2.37 3.19
C PHE A 11 -0.84 3.75 2.75
N PHE A 12 0.46 3.98 2.92
CA PHE A 12 1.11 5.19 2.44
C PHE A 12 2.57 4.88 2.09
N GLY A 13 3.14 5.72 1.25
CA GLY A 13 4.53 5.61 0.80
C GLY A 13 5.08 6.96 0.39
N ASP A 14 6.40 7.04 0.24
CA ASP A 14 7.06 8.27 -0.20
C ASP A 14 7.62 8.12 -1.63
N TYR A 15 7.64 9.24 -2.34
CA TYR A 15 8.08 9.31 -3.73
C TYR A 15 9.58 9.04 -3.93
N CYS A 16 10.42 9.43 -2.95
CA CYS A 16 11.86 9.48 -3.13
C CYS A 16 12.51 8.10 -2.94
N SER A 17 12.12 7.39 -1.90
CA SER A 17 12.70 6.09 -1.53
C SER A 17 11.85 4.91 -2.00
N GLY A 18 10.56 5.16 -2.24
CA GLY A 18 9.58 4.12 -2.53
C GLY A 18 9.29 3.22 -1.32
N GLN A 19 9.61 3.67 -0.10
CA GLN A 19 9.27 2.97 1.14
C GLN A 19 7.76 2.96 1.34
N MET A 20 7.25 1.82 1.78
CA MET A 20 5.84 1.60 2.06
C MET A 20 5.62 1.34 3.55
N TRP A 21 4.52 1.88 4.07
CA TRP A 21 4.06 1.67 5.43
C TRP A 21 2.59 1.27 5.46
N GLY A 22 2.24 0.57 6.52
CA GLY A 22 0.86 0.34 6.93
C GLY A 22 0.63 0.97 8.28
N LEU A 23 -0.50 1.66 8.44
CA LEU A 23 -0.96 2.20 9.70
C LEU A 23 -2.31 1.56 10.03
N GLN A 24 -2.40 0.94 11.21
CA GLN A 24 -3.61 0.26 11.66
C GLN A 24 -3.98 0.74 13.06
N GLN A 25 -5.28 0.90 13.31
CA GLN A 25 -5.80 1.19 14.64
C GLN A 25 -6.29 -0.10 15.30
N THR A 26 -5.80 -0.39 16.51
CA THR A 26 -6.29 -1.49 17.34
C THR A 26 -6.65 -0.93 18.72
N SER A 27 -7.91 -1.08 19.13
CA SER A 27 -8.40 -0.62 20.44
C SER A 27 -8.08 0.86 20.73
N GLY A 28 -8.24 1.72 19.73
CA GLY A 28 -7.95 3.15 19.83
C GLY A 28 -6.47 3.53 19.66
N VAL A 29 -5.56 2.57 19.65
CA VAL A 29 -4.11 2.80 19.50
C VAL A 29 -3.71 2.63 18.05
N TRP A 30 -2.99 3.62 17.52
CA TRP A 30 -2.42 3.59 16.18
C TRP A 30 -1.04 2.95 16.20
N ALA A 31 -0.82 1.96 15.33
CA ALA A 31 0.47 1.32 15.14
C ALA A 31 0.88 1.42 13.67
N GLN A 32 2.06 1.99 13.43
CA GLN A 32 2.70 2.05 12.11
C GLN A 32 3.67 0.87 11.96
N ARG A 33 3.73 0.30 10.76
CA ARG A 33 4.69 -0.73 10.38
C ARG A 33 5.31 -0.43 9.03
N GLU A 34 6.63 -0.58 8.94
CA GLU A 34 7.34 -0.65 7.65
C GLU A 34 7.01 -1.97 6.96
N LEU A 35 6.55 -1.89 5.71
CA LEU A 35 6.12 -3.07 4.96
C LEU A 35 7.25 -3.58 4.08
N PHE A 36 7.68 -2.77 3.10
CA PHE A 36 8.74 -3.08 2.16
C PHE A 36 9.20 -1.81 1.44
N GLN A 37 10.38 -1.86 0.84
CA GLN A 37 10.87 -0.81 -0.05
C GLN A 37 10.65 -1.25 -1.50
N SER A 38 9.82 -0.52 -2.23
CA SER A 38 9.45 -0.86 -3.62
C SER A 38 10.48 -0.39 -4.66
N GLY A 39 11.24 0.66 -4.34
CA GLY A 39 12.10 1.36 -5.30
C GLY A 39 11.35 2.18 -6.34
N LEU A 40 10.02 2.28 -6.25
CA LEU A 40 9.16 3.00 -7.19
C LEU A 40 9.04 4.49 -6.79
N SER A 41 8.82 5.37 -7.78
CA SER A 41 8.48 6.77 -7.52
C SER A 41 6.98 6.93 -7.31
N ILE A 42 6.52 6.48 -6.14
CA ILE A 42 5.10 6.39 -5.76
C ILE A 42 4.44 7.77 -5.82
N SER A 43 3.42 7.90 -6.67
CA SER A 43 2.74 9.18 -6.91
C SER A 43 1.25 9.18 -6.56
N SER A 44 0.62 8.01 -6.50
CA SER A 44 -0.79 7.87 -6.15
C SER A 44 -1.13 6.43 -5.78
N PHE A 45 -2.32 6.26 -5.22
CA PHE A 45 -2.95 4.98 -4.91
C PHE A 45 -4.37 4.96 -5.49
N GLY A 46 -4.87 3.78 -5.81
CA GLY A 46 -6.25 3.58 -6.26
C GLY A 46 -6.78 2.23 -5.81
N GLU A 47 -8.07 2.17 -5.53
CA GLU A 47 -8.80 0.93 -5.24
C GLU A 47 -9.83 0.72 -6.36
N ASP A 48 -9.96 -0.52 -6.84
CA ASP A 48 -11.00 -0.86 -7.83
C ASP A 48 -12.33 -1.26 -7.17
N GLU A 49 -13.33 -1.61 -7.99
CA GLU A 49 -14.69 -1.95 -7.53
C GLU A 49 -14.76 -3.21 -6.65
N VAL A 50 -13.74 -4.08 -6.67
CA VAL A 50 -13.70 -5.33 -5.89
C VAL A 50 -12.73 -5.26 -4.70
N GLY A 51 -12.09 -4.11 -4.51
CA GLY A 51 -11.19 -3.80 -3.41
C GLY A 51 -9.77 -4.31 -3.61
N GLU A 52 -9.29 -4.42 -4.84
CA GLU A 52 -7.85 -4.56 -5.10
C GLU A 52 -7.18 -3.17 -5.02
N LEU A 53 -6.02 -3.12 -4.36
CA LEU A 53 -5.26 -1.88 -4.17
C LEU A 53 -4.15 -1.79 -5.22
N TYR A 54 -3.98 -0.59 -5.77
CA TYR A 54 -2.97 -0.27 -6.78
C TYR A 54 -2.16 0.96 -6.36
N LEU A 55 -0.95 1.08 -6.89
CA LEU A 55 -0.14 2.30 -6.84
C LEU A 55 0.41 2.67 -8.22
N THR A 56 0.71 3.94 -8.40
CA THR A 56 1.32 4.47 -9.63
C THR A 56 2.79 4.82 -9.39
N ASP A 57 3.65 4.44 -10.34
CA ASP A 57 5.04 4.90 -10.44
C ASP A 57 5.14 6.00 -11.51
N LEU A 58 5.35 7.23 -11.08
CA LEU A 58 5.43 8.37 -12.00
C LEU A 58 6.70 8.33 -12.86
N ARG A 59 7.81 7.76 -12.34
CA ARG A 59 9.08 7.73 -13.06
C ARG A 59 9.02 6.79 -14.25
N SER A 60 8.40 5.61 -14.07
CA SER A 60 8.29 4.59 -15.11
C SER A 60 6.97 4.61 -15.86
N ASN A 61 6.03 5.50 -15.48
CA ASN A 61 4.65 5.48 -15.94
C ASN A 61 3.96 4.11 -15.72
N GLY A 62 4.19 3.51 -14.54
CA GLY A 62 3.72 2.16 -14.19
C GLY A 62 2.48 2.18 -13.29
N LEU A 63 1.64 1.14 -13.42
CA LEU A 63 0.55 0.81 -12.49
C LEU A 63 0.82 -0.58 -11.91
N TYR A 64 0.90 -0.68 -10.59
CA TYR A 64 1.23 -1.92 -9.89
C TYR A 64 0.13 -2.26 -8.91
N ARG A 65 -0.29 -3.53 -8.88
CA ARG A 65 -1.20 -4.04 -7.86
C ARG A 65 -0.43 -4.41 -6.60
N LEU A 66 -0.93 -3.99 -5.44
CA LEU A 66 -0.50 -4.48 -4.14
C LEU A 66 -1.18 -5.83 -3.86
N ALA A 67 -0.38 -6.83 -3.52
CA ALA A 67 -0.86 -8.13 -3.11
C ALA A 67 -0.37 -8.44 -1.68
N ALA A 68 -1.23 -9.10 -0.90
CA ALA A 68 -0.78 -9.70 0.35
C ALA A 68 0.26 -10.80 0.04
N ALA A 69 1.25 -10.93 0.92
CA ALA A 69 2.17 -12.06 0.85
C ALA A 69 1.38 -13.38 0.98
N ALA A 70 1.72 -14.37 0.16
CA ALA A 70 1.21 -15.71 0.34
C ALA A 70 1.72 -16.25 1.69
N SER A 71 0.81 -16.87 2.45
CA SER A 71 1.11 -17.63 3.67
C SER A 71 1.83 -18.93 3.35
#